data_AF-A0A955P8X9-F1
#
_entry.id   AF-A0A955P8X9-F1
#
_cell.length_a   1.000
_cell.length_b   1.000
_cell.length_c   1.000
_cell.angle_alpha   90.00
_cell.angle_beta   90.00
_cell.angle_gamma   90.00
#
_symmetry.space_group_name_H-M   'P 1'
#
loop_
_entity.id
_entity.type
_entity.pdbx_description
1 polymer ?
#
loop_
_entity_poly.entity_id
_entity_poly.type
_entity_poly.pdbx_seq_one_letter_code
_entity_poly.pdbx_strand_id
1 'polypeptide(L)'
;TVLSTWVFDTPPAGEWEGLSQTLAEGNDWLDYILADSHEEFPRYPLDVGVPGDLPLINFPEISMWGNWPWGGVGANPLPSRFQHLWDSVKQKVSGGFPYSEGIYEDLNKAVVVQYYWDADRSAKQTLSEYIAYEFSPDVTEDVLTLIDLLESTASHSYRKEPVTPSEIERAYELAESVDSRLPDWARQGWRWEIVHQRAILDREKYIGEGLETPEAEAALLRLMEIYHSQMETEDPYHHRVRPPLKRAVSLNGNK
;
A
#
# COMPACT_ATOMS: atom_id res chain seq x y z
N THR A 1 -21.06 -18.82 0.10
CA THR A 1 -20.15 -19.05 1.23
C THR A 1 -18.72 -18.94 0.75
N VAL A 2 -17.89 -18.21 1.49
CA VAL A 2 -16.46 -18.05 1.22
C VAL A 2 -15.67 -18.71 2.35
N LEU A 3 -14.71 -19.57 2.02
CA LEU A 3 -13.73 -20.08 2.99
C LEU A 3 -12.44 -19.27 2.87
N SER A 4 -12.06 -18.57 3.93
CA SER A 4 -10.77 -17.91 4.02
C SER A 4 -9.68 -18.91 4.39
N THR A 5 -8.63 -18.95 3.59
CA THR A 5 -7.39 -19.69 3.84
C THR A 5 -6.22 -18.73 4.02
N TRP A 6 -6.51 -17.51 4.47
CA TRP A 6 -5.47 -16.52 4.75
C TRP A 6 -4.38 -17.13 5.64
N VAL A 7 -3.13 -16.90 5.24
CA VAL A 7 -1.91 -17.39 5.89
C VAL A 7 -1.79 -18.91 6.04
N PHE A 8 -2.58 -19.70 5.30
CA PHE A 8 -2.35 -21.15 5.22
C PHE A 8 -0.92 -21.46 4.77
N ASP A 9 -0.31 -22.44 5.44
CA ASP A 9 1.08 -22.88 5.28
C ASP A 9 2.11 -21.76 5.50
N THR A 10 1.80 -20.83 6.41
CA THR A 10 2.73 -19.78 6.88
C THR A 10 2.96 -19.89 8.40
N PRO A 11 3.76 -20.88 8.89
CA PRO A 11 4.70 -21.74 8.16
C PRO A 11 4.06 -23.04 7.61
N PRO A 12 4.76 -23.78 6.72
CA PRO A 12 4.21 -24.99 6.10
C PRO A 12 3.80 -26.06 7.11
N ALA A 13 2.55 -26.49 7.03
CA ALA A 13 1.95 -27.49 7.92
C ALA A 13 1.04 -28.51 7.20
N GLY A 14 0.85 -28.37 5.88
CA GLY A 14 -0.01 -29.23 5.07
C GLY A 14 -1.48 -28.79 5.08
N GLU A 15 -1.77 -27.53 5.44
CA GLU A 15 -3.13 -27.02 5.55
C GLU A 15 -3.83 -27.01 4.18
N TRP A 16 -3.11 -26.63 3.13
CA TRP A 16 -3.64 -26.67 1.77
C TRP A 16 -3.93 -28.09 1.27
N GLU A 17 -3.04 -29.04 1.58
CA GLU A 17 -3.22 -30.43 1.18
C GLU A 17 -4.40 -31.07 1.91
N GLY A 18 -4.50 -30.85 3.23
CA GLY A 18 -5.64 -31.32 4.01
C GLY A 18 -6.97 -30.74 3.53
N LEU A 19 -6.99 -29.46 3.13
CA LEU A 19 -8.17 -28.84 2.55
C LEU A 19 -8.57 -29.49 1.22
N SER A 20 -7.63 -29.72 0.31
CA SER A 20 -7.90 -30.41 -0.96
C SER A 20 -8.45 -31.82 -0.75
N GLN A 21 -7.88 -32.59 0.18
CA GLN A 21 -8.37 -33.93 0.51
C GLN A 21 -9.81 -33.88 1.04
N THR A 22 -10.10 -32.93 1.93
CA THR A 22 -11.43 -32.76 2.52
C THR A 22 -12.47 -32.37 1.46
N LEU A 23 -12.16 -31.39 0.60
CA LEU A 23 -13.10 -30.91 -0.41
C LEU A 23 -13.31 -31.90 -1.56
N ALA A 24 -12.39 -32.84 -1.76
CA ALA A 24 -12.58 -33.95 -2.70
C ALA A 24 -13.68 -34.94 -2.27
N GLU A 25 -14.01 -34.99 -0.97
CA GLU A 25 -15.13 -35.81 -0.46
C GLU A 25 -16.50 -35.13 -0.67
N GLY A 26 -16.52 -33.82 -0.89
CA GLY A 26 -17.71 -33.03 -1.19
C GLY A 26 -17.59 -31.58 -0.71
N ASN A 27 -18.06 -30.63 -1.54
CA ASN A 27 -17.90 -29.20 -1.30
C ASN A 27 -19.13 -28.34 -1.64
N ASP A 28 -20.33 -28.94 -1.77
CA ASP A 28 -21.58 -28.25 -2.15
C ASP A 28 -22.01 -27.08 -1.22
N TRP A 29 -21.37 -26.95 -0.05
CA TRP A 29 -21.62 -25.89 0.92
C TRP A 29 -20.72 -24.65 0.73
N LEU A 30 -19.72 -24.74 -0.16
CA LEU A 30 -18.77 -23.67 -0.48
C LEU A 30 -18.97 -23.16 -1.90
N ASP A 31 -18.90 -21.84 -2.05
CA ASP A 31 -18.95 -21.19 -3.37
C ASP A 31 -17.57 -20.65 -3.80
N TYR A 32 -16.71 -20.27 -2.85
CA TYR A 32 -15.40 -19.66 -3.12
C TYR A 32 -14.33 -20.05 -2.11
N ILE A 33 -13.09 -20.10 -2.59
CA ILE A 33 -11.88 -20.06 -1.77
C ILE A 33 -11.32 -18.63 -1.80
N LEU A 34 -11.06 -18.05 -0.63
CA LEU A 34 -10.33 -16.80 -0.48
C LEU A 34 -8.91 -17.10 -0.03
N ALA A 35 -7.92 -16.75 -0.85
CA ALA A 35 -6.52 -16.98 -0.55
C ALA A 35 -5.69 -15.70 -0.70
N ASP A 36 -4.78 -15.47 0.24
CA ASP A 36 -3.73 -14.47 0.13
C ASP A 36 -2.66 -14.72 1.21
N SER A 37 -1.58 -13.93 1.20
CA SER A 37 -0.54 -13.98 2.22
C SER A 37 -0.03 -12.57 2.59
N HIS A 38 0.96 -12.48 3.48
CA HIS A 38 1.62 -11.22 3.79
C HIS A 38 2.60 -10.75 2.70
N GLU A 39 3.13 -11.66 1.87
CA GLU A 39 4.19 -11.37 0.91
C GLU A 39 3.79 -11.84 -0.49
N GLU A 40 4.22 -13.04 -0.89
CA GLU A 40 3.92 -13.62 -2.20
C GLU A 40 2.62 -14.43 -2.14
N PHE A 41 1.87 -14.49 -3.25
CA PHE A 41 0.65 -15.29 -3.30
C PHE A 41 0.94 -16.77 -3.00
N PRO A 42 0.09 -17.49 -2.24
CA PRO A 42 0.31 -18.88 -1.90
C PRO A 42 0.58 -19.75 -3.14
N ARG A 43 1.65 -20.55 -3.11
CA ARG A 43 2.06 -21.37 -4.24
C ARG A 43 1.10 -22.52 -4.55
N TYR A 44 0.46 -23.09 -3.53
CA TYR A 44 -0.37 -24.29 -3.70
C TYR A 44 -1.52 -24.10 -4.71
N PRO A 45 -2.37 -23.05 -4.62
CA PRO A 45 -3.39 -22.81 -5.64
C PRO A 45 -2.84 -22.56 -7.06
N LEU A 46 -1.62 -22.03 -7.17
CA LEU A 46 -0.97 -21.76 -8.46
C LEU A 46 -0.45 -23.05 -9.10
N ASP A 47 0.20 -23.90 -8.29
CA ASP A 47 0.96 -25.07 -8.74
C ASP A 47 0.13 -26.35 -8.79
N VAL A 48 -0.74 -26.57 -7.81
CA VAL A 48 -1.54 -27.80 -7.65
C VAL A 48 -2.98 -27.60 -8.15
N GLY A 49 -3.52 -26.40 -7.95
CA GLY A 49 -4.91 -26.06 -8.26
C GLY A 49 -5.68 -25.64 -7.02
N VAL A 50 -6.85 -25.03 -7.25
CA VAL A 50 -7.70 -24.53 -6.17
C VAL A 50 -8.42 -25.72 -5.52
N PRO A 51 -8.37 -25.87 -4.18
CA PRO A 51 -9.09 -26.94 -3.49
C PRO A 51 -10.57 -27.00 -3.88
N GLY A 52 -11.03 -28.19 -4.27
CA GLY A 52 -12.43 -28.42 -4.68
C GLY A 52 -12.81 -27.87 -6.06
N ASP A 53 -11.84 -27.41 -6.89
CA ASP A 53 -12.09 -26.78 -8.19
C ASP A 53 -13.07 -25.58 -8.11
N LEU A 54 -13.04 -24.89 -6.97
CA LEU A 54 -13.87 -23.73 -6.70
C LEU A 54 -13.25 -22.45 -7.27
N PRO A 55 -14.06 -21.43 -7.60
CA PRO A 55 -13.56 -20.10 -7.90
C PRO A 55 -12.67 -19.54 -6.78
N LEU A 56 -11.51 -18.99 -7.17
CA LEU A 56 -10.56 -18.36 -6.28
C LEU A 56 -10.76 -16.85 -6.26
N ILE A 57 -10.82 -16.27 -5.07
CA ILE A 57 -10.75 -14.81 -4.88
C ILE A 57 -9.55 -14.47 -4.00
N ASN A 58 -9.02 -13.26 -4.15
CA ASN A 58 -7.90 -12.77 -3.33
C ASN A 58 -8.29 -11.53 -2.51
N PHE A 59 -7.44 -11.17 -1.56
CA PHE A 59 -7.59 -9.95 -0.78
C PHE A 59 -6.23 -9.37 -0.39
N PRO A 60 -5.51 -8.73 -1.33
CA PRO A 60 -4.16 -8.28 -1.06
C PRO A 60 -4.17 -7.19 0.03
N GLU A 61 -3.20 -7.28 0.94
CA GLU A 61 -2.89 -6.22 1.91
C GLU A 61 -2.21 -5.07 1.14
N ILE A 62 -2.84 -3.89 1.10
CA ILE A 62 -2.37 -2.78 0.26
C ILE A 62 -1.76 -1.59 1.01
N SER A 63 -1.58 -1.69 2.32
CA SER A 63 -1.35 -0.55 3.21
C SER A 63 -0.12 -0.65 4.11
N MET A 64 0.26 -1.86 4.53
CA MET A 64 1.23 -2.09 5.60
C MET A 64 2.64 -2.37 5.08
N TRP A 65 2.77 -2.90 3.85
CA TRP A 65 4.07 -3.31 3.33
C TRP A 65 5.06 -2.13 3.25
N GLY A 66 6.28 -2.39 3.72
CA GLY A 66 7.38 -1.43 3.63
C GLY A 66 7.32 -0.24 4.59
N ASN A 67 6.30 -0.15 5.45
CA ASN A 67 6.09 1.04 6.28
C ASN A 67 5.77 0.71 7.74
N TRP A 68 6.36 1.47 8.66
CA TRP A 68 5.97 1.47 10.07
C TRP A 68 6.20 2.86 10.70
N PRO A 69 5.19 3.45 11.35
CA PRO A 69 3.78 3.01 11.36
C PRO A 69 3.18 3.01 9.95
N TRP A 70 2.15 2.19 9.69
CA TRP A 70 1.62 1.89 8.36
C TRP A 70 1.23 3.15 7.58
N GLY A 71 0.55 4.10 8.24
CA GLY A 71 0.22 5.43 7.69
C GLY A 71 1.24 6.52 8.00
N GLY A 72 2.34 6.18 8.67
CA GLY A 72 3.12 7.11 9.48
C GLY A 72 3.72 8.31 8.76
N VAL A 73 4.07 8.14 7.48
CA VAL A 73 4.91 9.10 6.76
C VAL A 73 4.27 9.61 5.46
N GLY A 74 2.94 9.58 5.36
CA GLY A 74 2.22 10.06 4.17
C GLY A 74 1.84 8.91 3.24
N ALA A 75 1.72 9.19 1.96
CA ALA A 75 1.35 8.19 0.95
C ALA A 75 2.31 6.99 0.95
N ASN A 76 1.76 5.79 0.67
CA ASN A 76 2.52 4.55 0.51
C ASN A 76 2.24 3.89 -0.86
N PRO A 77 2.61 4.52 -1.99
CA PRO A 77 2.34 3.95 -3.30
C PRO A 77 3.27 2.76 -3.59
N LEU A 78 2.71 1.65 -4.07
CA LEU A 78 3.42 0.41 -4.37
C LEU A 78 3.01 -0.20 -5.73
N PRO A 79 2.93 0.59 -6.83
CA PRO A 79 2.41 0.10 -8.10
C PRO A 79 3.24 -1.05 -8.70
N SER A 80 4.56 -1.01 -8.60
CA SER A 80 5.43 -2.06 -9.15
C SER A 80 5.27 -3.36 -8.37
N ARG A 81 5.18 -3.28 -7.03
CA ARG A 81 4.88 -4.44 -6.18
C ARG A 81 3.52 -5.03 -6.54
N PHE A 82 2.46 -4.24 -6.64
CA PHE A 82 1.14 -4.78 -6.95
C PHE A 82 1.02 -5.28 -8.37
N GLN A 83 1.76 -4.73 -9.33
CA GLN A 83 1.90 -5.32 -10.66
C GLN A 83 2.53 -6.72 -10.59
N HIS A 84 3.65 -6.88 -9.88
CA HIS A 84 4.31 -8.18 -9.69
C HIS A 84 3.38 -9.20 -9.04
N LEU A 85 2.71 -8.83 -7.94
CA LEU A 85 1.77 -9.72 -7.26
C LEU A 85 0.58 -10.08 -8.17
N TRP A 86 0.02 -9.11 -8.88
CA TRP A 86 -1.08 -9.35 -9.81
C TRP A 86 -0.67 -10.30 -10.94
N ASP A 87 0.48 -10.10 -11.56
CA ASP A 87 0.96 -10.95 -12.65
C ASP A 87 1.14 -12.41 -12.22
N SER A 88 1.41 -12.66 -10.93
CA SER A 88 1.49 -14.02 -10.39
C SER A 88 0.15 -14.76 -10.33
N VAL A 89 -0.97 -14.03 -10.21
CA VAL A 89 -2.27 -14.59 -9.83
C VAL A 89 -3.40 -14.31 -10.81
N LYS A 90 -3.27 -13.31 -11.69
CA LYS A 90 -4.35 -12.79 -12.55
C LYS A 90 -5.07 -13.80 -13.44
N GLN A 91 -4.42 -14.93 -13.76
CA GLN A 91 -5.00 -16.01 -14.57
C GLN A 91 -5.74 -17.08 -13.74
N LYS A 92 -5.74 -16.95 -12.40
CA LYS A 92 -6.29 -17.93 -11.45
C LYS A 92 -7.45 -17.36 -10.64
N VAL A 93 -7.41 -16.07 -10.31
CA VAL A 93 -8.47 -15.43 -9.54
C VAL A 93 -9.65 -15.02 -10.42
N SER A 94 -10.85 -15.16 -9.86
CA SER A 94 -12.12 -14.69 -10.43
C SER A 94 -12.47 -13.26 -9.98
N GLY A 95 -11.69 -12.67 -9.08
CA GLY A 95 -11.90 -11.35 -8.51
C GLY A 95 -11.27 -11.23 -7.11
N GLY A 96 -11.60 -10.17 -6.40
CA GLY A 96 -11.12 -9.95 -5.04
C GLY A 96 -11.51 -8.60 -4.47
N PHE A 97 -10.92 -8.25 -3.34
CA PHE A 97 -11.10 -6.96 -2.68
C PHE A 97 -9.85 -6.59 -1.88
N PRO A 98 -9.31 -5.37 -2.00
CA PRO A 98 -8.11 -4.99 -1.25
C PRO A 98 -8.39 -4.83 0.25
N TYR A 99 -7.49 -5.31 1.11
CA TYR A 99 -7.46 -4.96 2.54
C TYR A 99 -6.77 -3.62 2.74
N SER A 100 -7.43 -2.70 3.46
CA SER A 100 -7.04 -1.30 3.59
C SER A 100 -7.13 -0.84 5.05
N GLU A 101 -6.07 -0.18 5.54
CA GLU A 101 -5.97 0.42 6.87
C GLU A 101 -6.29 1.92 6.85
N GLY A 102 -6.12 2.61 5.72
CA GLY A 102 -6.31 4.05 5.70
C GLY A 102 -6.28 4.71 4.33
N ILE A 103 -6.26 6.04 4.32
CA ILE A 103 -6.27 6.82 3.09
C ILE A 103 -4.90 6.90 2.40
N TYR A 104 -3.82 6.53 3.09
CA TYR A 104 -2.45 6.66 2.58
C TYR A 104 -2.10 5.66 1.47
N GLU A 105 -2.86 4.57 1.34
CA GLU A 105 -2.79 3.64 0.19
C GLU A 105 -3.80 3.93 -0.94
N ASP A 106 -4.36 5.14 -1.02
CA ASP A 106 -5.38 5.52 -2.02
C ASP A 106 -4.98 5.19 -3.47
N LEU A 107 -3.73 5.44 -3.86
CA LEU A 107 -3.20 5.06 -5.18
C LEU A 107 -3.22 3.53 -5.39
N ASN A 108 -2.94 2.75 -4.35
CA ASN A 108 -2.96 1.28 -4.43
C ASN A 108 -4.39 0.75 -4.56
N LYS A 109 -5.38 1.42 -3.94
CA LYS A 109 -6.80 1.09 -4.14
C LYS A 109 -7.19 1.19 -5.61
N ALA A 110 -6.82 2.30 -6.26
CA ALA A 110 -7.11 2.51 -7.68
C ALA A 110 -6.47 1.40 -8.53
N VAL A 111 -5.20 1.09 -8.29
CA VAL A 111 -4.46 0.02 -9.00
C VAL A 111 -5.13 -1.35 -8.82
N VAL A 112 -5.37 -1.78 -7.58
CA VAL A 112 -5.87 -3.12 -7.30
C VAL A 112 -7.31 -3.31 -7.75
N VAL A 113 -8.18 -2.32 -7.54
CA VAL A 113 -9.57 -2.41 -8.04
C VAL A 113 -9.60 -2.44 -9.57
N GLN A 114 -8.70 -1.72 -10.24
CA GLN A 114 -8.63 -1.74 -11.69
C GLN A 114 -8.22 -3.10 -12.26
N TYR A 115 -7.36 -3.85 -11.56
CA TYR A 115 -7.01 -5.23 -11.97
C TYR A 115 -8.21 -6.17 -12.02
N TYR A 116 -9.18 -6.02 -11.11
CA TYR A 116 -10.40 -6.81 -11.15
C TYR A 116 -11.37 -6.40 -12.27
N TRP A 117 -11.24 -5.18 -12.77
CA TRP A 117 -12.05 -4.68 -13.88
C TRP A 117 -11.44 -5.01 -15.25
N ASP A 118 -10.13 -4.86 -15.36
CA ASP A 118 -9.34 -5.13 -16.58
C ASP A 118 -8.01 -5.77 -16.19
N ALA A 119 -7.95 -7.10 -16.28
CA ALA A 119 -6.82 -7.89 -15.83
C ALA A 119 -5.52 -7.65 -16.61
N ASP A 120 -5.62 -7.14 -17.85
CA ASP A 120 -4.48 -6.86 -18.72
C ASP A 120 -3.99 -5.41 -18.59
N ARG A 121 -4.73 -4.58 -17.86
CA ARG A 121 -4.33 -3.19 -17.60
C ARG A 121 -3.21 -3.13 -16.57
N SER A 122 -2.15 -2.40 -16.90
CA SER A 122 -1.02 -2.23 -15.99
C SER A 122 -1.28 -1.19 -14.89
N ALA A 123 -0.60 -1.34 -13.75
CA ALA A 123 -0.57 -0.33 -12.68
C ALA A 123 -0.24 1.07 -13.23
N LYS A 124 0.78 1.16 -14.09
CA LYS A 124 1.21 2.44 -14.67
C LYS A 124 0.10 3.11 -15.50
N GLN A 125 -0.62 2.35 -16.33
CA GLN A 125 -1.75 2.87 -17.10
C GLN A 125 -2.89 3.34 -16.21
N THR A 126 -3.18 2.59 -15.14
CA THR A 126 -4.18 2.98 -14.14
C THR A 126 -3.79 4.29 -13.45
N LEU A 127 -2.56 4.37 -12.96
CA LEU A 127 -2.08 5.57 -12.29
C LEU A 127 -1.99 6.78 -13.23
N SER A 128 -1.62 6.59 -14.50
CA SER A 128 -1.60 7.67 -15.48
C SER A 128 -2.97 8.34 -15.63
N GLU A 129 -4.05 7.55 -15.75
CA GLU A 129 -5.43 8.07 -15.79
C GLU A 129 -5.86 8.67 -14.44
N TYR A 130 -5.53 8.00 -13.34
CA TYR A 130 -5.85 8.46 -11.99
C TYR A 130 -5.25 9.85 -11.71
N ILE A 131 -3.96 10.02 -12.02
CA ILE A 131 -3.22 11.27 -11.84
C ILE A 131 -3.76 12.38 -12.74
N ALA A 132 -4.05 12.06 -14.01
CA ALA A 132 -4.64 13.03 -14.93
C ALA A 132 -5.99 13.56 -14.41
N TYR A 133 -6.76 12.71 -13.74
CA TYR A 133 -8.06 13.05 -13.16
C TYR A 133 -7.96 13.77 -11.81
N GLU A 134 -7.22 13.22 -10.83
CA GLU A 134 -7.15 13.75 -9.46
C GLU A 134 -6.18 14.92 -9.30
N PHE A 135 -5.19 15.07 -10.19
CA PHE A 135 -4.17 16.11 -10.09
C PHE A 135 -4.19 17.08 -11.28
N SER A 136 -3.73 16.61 -12.45
CA SER A 136 -3.78 17.32 -13.73
C SER A 136 -3.07 16.47 -14.79
N PRO A 137 -3.55 16.45 -16.05
CA PRO A 137 -2.82 15.81 -17.14
C PRO A 137 -1.43 16.44 -17.39
N ASP A 138 -1.22 17.70 -17.00
CA ASP A 138 0.04 18.43 -17.24
C ASP A 138 1.21 17.97 -16.34
N VAL A 139 0.91 17.20 -15.29
CA VAL A 139 1.91 16.71 -14.32
C VAL A 139 2.02 15.19 -14.31
N THR A 140 1.32 14.48 -15.20
CA THR A 140 1.19 13.02 -15.12
C THR A 140 2.52 12.27 -15.11
N GLU A 141 3.42 12.57 -16.04
CA GLU A 141 4.73 11.89 -16.12
C GLU A 141 5.63 12.21 -14.92
N ASP A 142 5.54 13.44 -14.40
CA ASP A 142 6.31 13.86 -13.23
C ASP A 142 5.82 13.16 -11.96
N VAL A 143 4.50 13.05 -11.77
CA VAL A 143 3.93 12.33 -10.62
C VAL A 143 4.18 10.82 -10.71
N LEU A 144 4.10 10.22 -11.91
CA LEU A 144 4.48 8.82 -12.09
C LEU A 144 5.95 8.59 -11.71
N THR A 145 6.85 9.47 -12.14
CA THR A 145 8.27 9.42 -11.76
C THR A 145 8.46 9.59 -10.25
N LEU A 146 7.72 10.52 -9.63
CA LEU A 146 7.75 10.71 -8.18
C LEU A 146 7.32 9.44 -7.45
N ILE A 147 6.22 8.81 -7.87
CA ILE A 147 5.72 7.57 -7.28
C ILE A 147 6.76 6.45 -7.39
N ASP A 148 7.40 6.28 -8.55
CA ASP A 148 8.46 5.28 -8.75
C ASP A 148 9.64 5.51 -7.77
N LEU A 149 10.04 6.76 -7.54
CA LEU A 149 11.12 7.11 -6.59
C LEU A 149 10.72 6.85 -5.13
N LEU A 150 9.47 7.15 -4.76
CA LEU A 150 8.94 6.89 -3.42
C LEU A 150 8.84 5.38 -3.15
N GLU A 151 8.31 4.60 -4.10
CA GLU A 151 8.24 3.13 -4.00
C GLU A 151 9.64 2.52 -3.91
N SER A 152 10.60 2.99 -4.71
CA SER A 152 11.99 2.54 -4.67
C SER A 152 12.60 2.79 -3.28
N THR A 153 12.44 4.01 -2.74
CA THR A 153 12.96 4.38 -1.41
C THR A 153 12.36 3.50 -0.32
N ALA A 154 11.03 3.31 -0.34
CA ALA A 154 10.32 2.46 0.61
C ALA A 154 10.81 0.99 0.54
N SER A 155 10.94 0.46 -0.68
CA SER A 155 11.35 -0.92 -0.94
C SER A 155 12.77 -1.21 -0.44
N HIS A 156 13.74 -0.34 -0.76
CA HIS A 156 15.11 -0.49 -0.28
C HIS A 156 15.16 -0.39 1.25
N SER A 157 14.46 0.59 1.83
CA SER A 157 14.40 0.74 3.30
C SER A 157 13.82 -0.50 3.98
N TYR A 158 12.75 -1.10 3.44
CA TYR A 158 12.13 -2.31 3.98
C TYR A 158 13.09 -3.51 3.94
N ARG A 159 13.79 -3.68 2.83
CA ARG A 159 14.78 -4.76 2.63
C ARG A 159 16.10 -4.52 3.36
N LYS A 160 16.23 -3.40 4.08
CA LYS A 160 17.48 -2.95 4.74
C LYS A 160 18.63 -2.78 3.74
N GLU A 161 18.28 -2.38 2.53
CA GLU A 161 19.21 -2.05 1.46
C GLU A 161 19.50 -0.53 1.50
N PRO A 162 20.67 -0.10 0.99
CA PRO A 162 20.99 1.32 0.91
C PRO A 162 19.95 2.08 0.06
N VAL A 163 19.45 3.19 0.59
CA VAL A 163 18.68 4.17 -0.19
C VAL A 163 19.64 5.13 -0.89
N THR A 164 19.23 5.69 -2.03
CA THR A 164 20.07 6.60 -2.83
C THR A 164 19.74 8.07 -2.54
N PRO A 165 20.62 8.86 -1.88
CA PRO A 165 20.30 10.24 -1.53
C PRO A 165 19.94 11.13 -2.73
N SER A 166 20.56 10.94 -3.89
CA SER A 166 20.23 11.72 -5.08
C SER A 166 18.85 11.40 -5.65
N GLU A 167 18.32 10.18 -5.45
CA GLU A 167 16.96 9.82 -5.86
C GLU A 167 15.92 10.46 -4.92
N ILE A 168 16.24 10.54 -3.63
CA ILE A 168 15.40 11.19 -2.63
C ILE A 168 15.34 12.70 -2.84
N GLU A 169 16.48 13.36 -3.09
CA GLU A 169 16.48 14.80 -3.39
C GLU A 169 15.72 15.07 -4.70
N ARG A 170 15.88 14.22 -5.71
CA ARG A 170 15.10 14.31 -6.95
C ARG A 170 13.60 14.15 -6.71
N ALA A 171 13.18 13.22 -5.83
CA ALA A 171 11.77 13.05 -5.48
C ALA A 171 11.21 14.31 -4.81
N TYR A 172 11.96 14.91 -3.88
CA TYR A 172 11.60 16.17 -3.24
C TYR A 172 11.48 17.33 -4.24
N GLU A 173 12.50 17.55 -5.08
CA GLU A 173 12.49 18.61 -6.10
C GLU A 173 11.32 18.45 -7.09
N LEU A 174 11.00 17.20 -7.45
CA LEU A 174 9.87 16.89 -8.32
C LEU A 174 8.54 17.17 -7.65
N ALA A 175 8.39 16.83 -6.37
CA ALA A 175 7.20 17.15 -5.59
C ALA A 175 6.97 18.67 -5.52
N GLU A 176 8.01 19.47 -5.22
CA GLU A 176 7.94 20.94 -5.21
C GLU A 176 7.56 21.52 -6.59
N SER A 177 8.18 20.99 -7.65
CA SER A 177 7.90 21.41 -9.02
C SER A 177 6.47 21.10 -9.45
N VAL A 178 5.95 19.92 -9.11
CA VAL A 178 4.56 19.53 -9.36
C VAL A 178 3.62 20.43 -8.55
N ASP A 179 3.85 20.60 -7.25
CA ASP A 179 3.01 21.41 -6.37
C ASP A 179 2.79 22.81 -6.96
N SER A 180 3.87 23.46 -7.43
CA SER A 180 3.82 24.80 -8.01
C SER A 180 2.95 24.93 -9.27
N ARG A 181 2.78 23.83 -10.02
CA ARG A 181 2.03 23.75 -11.28
C ARG A 181 0.62 23.20 -11.11
N LEU A 182 0.31 22.58 -9.98
CA LEU A 182 -1.02 22.04 -9.75
C LEU A 182 -2.07 23.15 -9.72
N PRO A 183 -3.26 22.89 -10.31
CA PRO A 183 -4.40 23.78 -10.11
C PRO A 183 -4.81 23.79 -8.63
N ASP A 184 -5.39 24.89 -8.18
CA ASP A 184 -5.69 25.13 -6.76
C ASP A 184 -6.48 23.99 -6.10
N TRP A 185 -7.45 23.42 -6.82
CA TRP A 185 -8.29 22.33 -6.31
C TRP A 185 -7.51 21.04 -6.04
N ALA A 186 -6.53 20.72 -6.89
CA ALA A 186 -5.69 19.54 -6.74
C ALA A 186 -4.66 19.75 -5.64
N ARG A 187 -4.03 20.93 -5.62
CA ARG A 187 -3.03 21.30 -4.63
C ARG A 187 -3.57 21.27 -3.20
N GLN A 188 -4.82 21.71 -3.02
CA GLN A 188 -5.53 21.70 -1.73
C GLN A 188 -6.18 20.34 -1.42
N GLY A 189 -6.11 19.39 -2.36
CA GLY A 189 -6.66 18.05 -2.20
C GLY A 189 -5.77 17.17 -1.34
N TRP A 190 -6.37 16.47 -0.37
CA TRP A 190 -5.64 15.60 0.55
C TRP A 190 -4.81 14.53 -0.18
N ARG A 191 -5.25 14.08 -1.37
CA ARG A 191 -4.55 13.06 -2.17
C ARG A 191 -3.17 13.50 -2.62
N TRP A 192 -3.08 14.74 -3.11
CA TRP A 192 -1.79 15.31 -3.47
C TRP A 192 -0.99 15.59 -2.20
N GLU A 193 -1.65 16.15 -1.19
CA GLU A 193 -0.99 16.58 0.02
C GLU A 193 -0.25 15.43 0.73
N ILE A 194 -0.85 14.23 0.83
CA ILE A 194 -0.17 13.07 1.43
C ILE A 194 1.06 12.59 0.63
N VAL A 195 1.08 12.81 -0.69
CA VAL A 195 2.24 12.50 -1.55
C VAL A 195 3.33 13.55 -1.37
N HIS A 196 2.94 14.83 -1.30
CA HIS A 196 3.86 15.94 -1.07
C HIS A 196 4.52 15.85 0.30
N GLN A 197 3.74 15.63 1.37
CA GLN A 197 4.27 15.41 2.72
C GLN A 197 5.20 14.19 2.79
N ARG A 198 4.90 13.13 2.02
CA ARG A 198 5.78 11.95 1.96
C ARG A 198 7.16 12.30 1.41
N ALA A 199 7.25 13.12 0.37
CA ALA A 199 8.52 13.53 -0.21
C ALA A 199 9.36 14.37 0.77
N ILE A 200 8.72 15.28 1.52
CA ILE A 200 9.36 16.03 2.61
C ILE A 200 9.92 15.07 3.67
N LEU A 201 9.09 14.14 4.14
CA LEU A 201 9.47 13.23 5.22
C LEU A 201 10.58 12.26 4.83
N ASP A 202 10.58 11.75 3.58
CA ASP A 202 11.68 10.91 3.10
C ASP A 202 12.99 11.72 3.04
N ARG A 203 12.97 12.98 2.59
CA ARG A 203 14.15 13.85 2.60
C ARG A 203 14.68 14.09 4.00
N GLU A 204 13.82 14.50 4.94
CA GLU A 204 14.21 14.75 6.32
C GLU A 204 14.73 13.49 7.03
N LYS A 205 14.11 12.33 6.75
CA LYS A 205 14.47 11.04 7.35
C LYS A 205 15.81 10.50 6.86
N TYR A 206 16.08 10.58 5.56
CA TYR A 206 17.21 9.88 4.94
C TYR A 206 18.40 10.78 4.59
N ILE A 207 18.18 12.09 4.43
CA ILE A 207 19.23 13.08 4.12
C ILE A 207 19.39 14.08 5.28
N GLY A 208 18.27 14.50 5.89
CA GLY A 208 18.23 15.47 6.97
C GLY A 208 18.63 14.91 8.34
N GLU A 209 18.25 15.65 9.40
CA GLU A 209 18.54 15.29 10.79
C GLU A 209 17.49 14.32 11.40
N GLY A 210 16.58 13.79 10.58
CA GLY A 210 15.54 12.85 10.98
C GLY A 210 14.16 13.50 11.17
N LEU A 211 13.23 12.74 11.74
CA LEU A 211 11.81 13.13 11.87
C LEU A 211 11.52 14.11 13.02
N GLU A 212 12.55 14.63 13.68
CA GLU A 212 12.42 15.63 14.76
C GLU A 212 12.77 17.05 14.27
N THR A 213 13.08 17.24 12.99
CA THR A 213 13.29 18.59 12.43
C THR A 213 11.97 19.37 12.42
N PRO A 214 12.00 20.72 12.48
CA PRO A 214 10.79 21.53 12.41
C PRO A 214 9.95 21.25 11.16
N GLU A 215 10.61 20.97 10.02
CA GLU A 215 9.95 20.64 8.76
C GLU A 215 9.24 19.28 8.85
N ALA A 216 9.92 18.25 9.35
CA ALA A 216 9.32 16.93 9.54
C ALA A 216 8.17 16.98 10.56
N GLU A 217 8.33 17.70 11.68
CA GLU A 217 7.25 17.84 12.66
C GLU A 217 6.02 18.54 12.07
N ALA A 218 6.20 19.58 11.25
CA ALA A 218 5.12 20.25 10.55
C ALA A 218 4.40 19.31 9.57
N ALA A 219 5.16 18.53 8.79
CA ALA A 219 4.61 17.54 7.87
C ALA A 219 3.83 16.44 8.59
N LEU A 220 4.38 15.89 9.69
CA LEU A 220 3.71 14.88 10.51
C LEU A 220 2.42 15.42 11.13
N LEU A 221 2.41 16.67 11.63
CA LEU A 221 1.20 17.31 12.14
C LEU A 221 0.15 17.46 11.04
N ARG A 222 0.57 17.87 9.85
CA ARG A 222 -0.36 18.03 8.74
C ARG A 222 -0.99 16.70 8.34
N LEU A 223 -0.20 15.63 8.27
CA LEU A 223 -0.73 14.28 8.04
C LEU A 223 -1.71 13.85 9.14
N MET A 224 -1.44 14.18 10.42
CA MET A 224 -2.36 13.87 11.50
C MET A 224 -3.72 14.57 11.32
N GLU A 225 -3.72 15.83 10.86
CA GLU A 225 -4.95 16.56 10.55
C GLU A 225 -5.72 15.90 9.41
N ILE A 226 -5.04 15.55 8.32
CA ILE A 226 -5.63 14.91 7.15
C ILE A 226 -6.24 13.54 7.52
N TYR A 227 -5.54 12.77 8.35
CA TYR A 227 -6.01 11.44 8.78
C TYR A 227 -7.04 11.48 9.91
N HIS A 228 -7.35 12.66 10.44
CA HIS A 228 -8.14 12.83 11.66
C HIS A 228 -7.58 12.01 12.84
N SER A 229 -6.25 11.90 12.90
CA SER A 229 -5.54 11.16 13.95
C SER A 229 -5.48 11.95 15.25
N GLN A 230 -5.66 11.25 16.38
CA GLN A 230 -5.61 11.85 17.70
C GLN A 230 -4.16 12.05 18.20
N MET A 231 -3.87 13.24 18.73
CA MET A 231 -2.61 13.56 19.44
C MET A 231 -2.43 12.71 20.70
N GLU A 232 -3.51 12.55 21.45
CA GLU A 232 -3.57 11.75 22.66
C GLU A 232 -4.75 10.80 22.54
N THR A 233 -4.54 9.53 22.87
CA THR A 233 -5.57 8.49 22.73
C THR A 233 -5.37 7.39 23.76
N GLU A 234 -6.48 6.78 24.17
CA GLU A 234 -6.48 5.58 25.00
C GLU A 234 -6.44 4.29 24.17
N ASP A 235 -6.64 4.38 22.85
CA ASP A 235 -6.56 3.24 21.95
C ASP A 235 -5.10 2.76 21.85
N PRO A 236 -4.82 1.51 22.30
CA PRO A 236 -3.47 0.97 22.27
C PRO A 236 -2.95 0.73 20.84
N TYR A 237 -3.79 0.74 19.81
CA TYR A 237 -3.41 0.47 18.42
C TYR A 237 -3.32 1.71 17.53
N HIS A 238 -3.79 2.87 17.99
CA HIS A 238 -3.80 4.09 17.18
C HIS A 238 -2.41 4.51 16.68
N HIS A 239 -1.35 4.17 17.42
CA HIS A 239 0.03 4.44 17.02
C HIS A 239 0.47 3.70 15.74
N ARG A 240 -0.25 2.64 15.32
CA ARG A 240 0.09 1.84 14.13
C ARG A 240 -0.27 2.55 12.82
N VAL A 241 -1.26 3.43 12.86
CA VAL A 241 -1.76 4.18 11.68
C VAL A 241 -1.53 5.69 11.79
N ARG A 242 -1.20 6.19 12.99
CA ARG A 242 -0.90 7.60 13.24
C ARG A 242 0.56 7.96 12.86
N PRO A 243 0.79 9.13 12.25
CA PRO A 243 2.12 9.72 12.09
C PRO A 243 2.96 9.73 13.38
N PRO A 244 4.24 9.33 13.37
CA PRO A 244 5.06 9.11 14.56
C PRO A 244 5.61 10.42 15.15
N LEU A 245 4.74 11.40 15.41
CA LEU A 245 5.13 12.65 16.04
C LEU A 245 5.54 12.42 17.50
N LYS A 246 6.71 12.92 17.90
CA LYS A 246 7.31 12.67 19.23
C LYS A 246 6.40 13.01 20.41
N ARG A 247 5.65 14.11 20.28
CA ARG A 247 4.71 14.60 21.30
C ARG A 247 3.34 13.91 21.27
N ALA A 248 3.09 12.99 20.34
CA ALA A 248 1.87 12.19 20.33
C ALA A 248 1.98 11.03 21.34
N VAL A 249 0.87 10.75 22.04
CA VAL A 249 0.84 9.81 23.18
C VAL A 249 -0.27 8.78 22.97
N SER A 250 0.01 7.53 23.33
CA SER A 250 -0.99 6.47 23.51
C SER A 250 -0.95 6.06 24.98
N LEU A 251 -1.96 6.44 25.76
CA LEU A 251 -1.94 6.35 27.23
C LEU A 251 -1.88 4.91 27.75
N ASN A 252 -2.42 3.96 26.97
CA ASN A 252 -2.47 2.53 27.29
C ASN A 252 -1.64 1.64 26.35
N GLY A 253 -0.89 2.24 25.41
CA GLY A 253 -0.05 1.52 24.45
C GLY A 253 1.44 1.66 24.78
N ASN A 254 2.18 0.56 24.82
CA ASN A 254 3.65 0.64 24.82
C ASN A 254 4.11 1.22 23.47
N LYS A 255 5.00 2.22 23.52
CA LYS A 255 5.67 2.79 22.34
C LYS A 255 6.58 1.78 21.65
#